data_AF-A0A7S3Z5N2-F1
#
_entry.id   AF-A0A7S3Z5N2-F1
#
_cell.length_a   1.000
_cell.length_b   1.000
_cell.length_c   1.000
_cell.angle_alpha   90.00
_cell.angle_beta   90.00
_cell.angle_gamma   90.00
#
_symmetry.space_group_name_H-M   'P 1'
#
loop_
_entity.id
_entity.type
_entity.pdbx_description
1 polymer ?
#
loop_
_entity_poly.entity_id
_entity_poly.type
_entity_poly.pdbx_seq_one_letter_code
_entity_poly.pdbx_strand_id
1 'polypeptide(L)'
;MSKHEKELVAHHEAGHAVVGWFLEHADPLLKVTIIPRGAAALGYAQYLPKEVALYNPDQLLDRMCMALGGRAAEQIFYNKISTGASDDLKRVSQMAYAQVSIYGFSKRVGQVSFQQEEGSNQFQKPYSEQTAEIIDQEVPDLIIYFSVPIFFSFLRVFSSACRI
;
A
#
# COMPACT_ATOMS: atom_id res chain seq x y z
N MET A 1 -4.68 6.45 25.02
CA MET A 1 -3.41 6.54 24.29
C MET A 1 -2.37 7.23 25.14
N SER A 2 -1.26 6.55 25.41
CA SER A 2 -0.06 7.14 26.03
C SER A 2 0.57 8.19 25.09
N LYS A 3 1.47 9.03 25.61
CA LYS A 3 2.20 10.00 24.77
C LYS A 3 2.97 9.29 23.65
N HIS A 4 3.61 8.17 23.97
CA HIS A 4 4.38 7.38 23.00
C HIS A 4 3.50 6.78 21.89
N GLU A 5 2.32 6.26 22.24
CA GLU A 5 1.37 5.74 21.24
C GLU A 5 0.86 6.83 20.29
N LYS A 6 0.63 8.05 20.80
CA LYS A 6 0.23 9.19 19.97
C LYS A 6 1.34 9.59 19.00
N GLU A 7 2.58 9.59 19.45
CA GLU A 7 3.73 9.89 18.60
C GLU A 7 3.93 8.84 17.52
N LEU A 8 3.78 7.55 17.86
CA LEU A 8 3.84 6.46 16.89
C LEU A 8 2.77 6.60 15.81
N VAL A 9 1.51 6.80 16.22
CA VAL A 9 0.39 7.03 15.28
C VAL A 9 0.63 8.29 14.45
N ALA A 10 1.16 9.36 15.03
CA ALA A 10 1.46 10.58 14.28
C ALA A 10 2.50 10.36 13.18
N HIS A 11 3.57 9.60 13.44
CA HIS A 11 4.56 9.29 12.41
C HIS A 11 4.00 8.32 11.35
N HIS A 12 3.16 7.38 11.75
CA HIS A 12 2.46 6.49 10.83
C HIS A 12 1.58 7.29 9.84
N GLU A 13 0.70 8.14 10.36
CA GLU A 13 -0.17 8.98 9.54
C GLU A 13 0.62 9.99 8.69
N ALA A 14 1.70 10.55 9.23
CA ALA A 14 2.61 11.41 8.48
C ALA A 14 3.32 10.65 7.35
N GLY A 15 3.61 9.36 7.53
CA GLY A 15 4.19 8.51 6.50
C GLY A 15 3.31 8.39 5.27
N HIS A 16 2.01 8.10 5.45
CA HIS A 16 1.05 8.11 4.36
C HIS A 16 0.96 9.48 3.68
N ALA A 17 0.89 10.54 4.48
CA ALA A 17 0.74 11.91 3.99
C ALA A 17 1.93 12.35 3.12
N VAL A 18 3.14 12.12 3.63
CA VAL A 18 4.39 12.46 2.95
C VAL A 18 4.52 11.67 1.66
N VAL A 19 4.35 10.36 1.71
CA VAL A 19 4.47 9.54 0.50
C VAL A 19 3.43 9.95 -0.53
N GLY A 20 2.17 10.12 -0.13
CA GLY A 20 1.10 10.59 -1.01
C GLY A 20 1.35 11.98 -1.62
N TRP A 21 2.10 12.85 -0.94
CA TRP A 21 2.43 14.19 -1.45
C TRP A 21 3.45 14.16 -2.60
N PHE A 22 4.38 13.20 -2.62
CA PHE A 22 5.45 13.13 -3.62
C PHE A 22 5.14 12.21 -4.80
N LEU A 23 4.10 11.39 -4.70
CA LEU A 23 3.68 10.49 -5.78
C LEU A 23 2.77 11.22 -6.76
N GLU A 24 2.97 10.95 -8.06
CA GLU A 24 2.25 11.64 -9.14
C GLU A 24 0.78 11.21 -9.21
N HIS A 25 0.53 9.93 -8.98
CA HIS A 25 -0.78 9.33 -9.18
C HIS A 25 -1.57 9.11 -7.90
N ALA A 26 -0.97 9.40 -6.75
CA ALA A 26 -1.63 9.35 -5.45
C ALA A 26 -2.95 10.14 -5.45
N ASP A 27 -3.93 9.61 -4.72
CA ASP A 27 -5.18 10.30 -4.47
C ASP A 27 -4.90 11.52 -3.59
N PRO A 28 -5.48 12.70 -3.90
CA PRO A 28 -5.16 13.92 -3.18
C PRO A 28 -5.64 13.83 -1.73
N LEU A 29 -4.73 14.16 -0.82
CA LEU A 29 -4.94 14.11 0.61
C LEU A 29 -5.74 15.34 1.06
N LEU A 30 -6.93 15.11 1.63
CA LEU A 30 -7.81 16.18 2.12
C LEU A 30 -7.54 16.51 3.58
N LYS A 31 -7.35 15.49 4.40
CA LYS A 31 -7.21 15.64 5.85
C LYS A 31 -6.47 14.46 6.46
N VAL A 32 -5.56 14.75 7.38
CA VAL A 32 -4.93 13.75 8.24
C VAL A 32 -5.27 14.06 9.69
N THR A 33 -5.62 13.03 10.46
CA THR A 33 -5.92 13.17 11.89
C THR A 33 -5.35 12.01 12.68
N ILE A 34 -4.76 12.32 13.84
CA ILE A 34 -4.30 11.35 14.84
C ILE A 34 -5.33 11.15 15.96
N ILE A 35 -6.53 11.73 15.78
CA ILE A 35 -7.64 11.59 16.72
C ILE A 35 -8.36 10.28 16.38
N PRO A 36 -8.44 9.32 17.33
CA PRO A 36 -9.07 8.04 17.09
C PRO A 36 -10.55 8.24 16.74
N ARG A 37 -11.02 7.57 15.69
CA ARG A 37 -12.44 7.53 15.29
C ARG A 37 -12.90 6.08 15.23
N GLY A 38 -13.77 5.69 16.17
CA GLY A 38 -14.26 4.31 16.29
C GLY A 38 -13.28 3.37 17.01
N ALA A 39 -13.59 2.07 17.03
CA ALA A 39 -12.87 1.08 17.83
C ALA A 39 -11.56 0.56 17.19
N ALA A 40 -11.35 0.76 15.88
CA ALA A 40 -10.25 0.14 15.13
C ALA A 40 -9.23 1.12 14.53
N ALA A 41 -9.55 2.41 14.42
CA ALA A 41 -8.68 3.41 13.78
C ALA A 41 -8.16 4.43 14.80
N LEU A 42 -6.85 4.36 15.10
CA LEU A 42 -6.16 5.28 16.00
C LEU A 42 -5.80 6.61 15.32
N GLY A 43 -5.75 6.62 13.98
CA GLY A 43 -5.59 7.77 13.09
C GLY A 43 -6.31 7.50 11.76
N TYR A 44 -6.48 8.54 10.94
CA TYR A 44 -7.11 8.41 9.62
C TYR A 44 -6.64 9.51 8.65
N ALA A 45 -6.27 9.09 7.44
CA ALA A 45 -6.07 9.94 6.28
C ALA A 45 -7.31 9.87 5.34
N GLN A 46 -7.90 11.02 5.06
CA GLN A 46 -9.02 11.17 4.12
C GLN A 46 -8.48 11.56 2.75
N TYR A 47 -8.79 10.75 1.74
CA TYR A 47 -8.46 10.99 0.34
C TYR A 47 -9.72 11.36 -0.45
N LEU A 48 -9.58 12.22 -1.47
CA LEU A 48 -10.65 12.41 -2.45
C LEU A 48 -10.53 11.31 -3.52
N PRO A 49 -11.49 10.39 -3.64
CA PRO A 49 -11.43 9.38 -4.69
C PRO A 49 -11.49 10.06 -6.06
N LYS A 50 -10.52 9.75 -6.93
CA LYS A 50 -10.62 10.14 -8.35
C LYS A 50 -11.75 9.33 -9.01
N GLU A 51 -12.62 9.98 -9.77
CA GLU A 51 -13.64 9.32 -10.63
C GLU A 51 -12.98 8.65 -11.85
N VAL A 52 -12.02 7.76 -11.60
CA VAL A 52 -11.30 7.03 -12.66
C VAL A 52 -11.57 5.55 -12.46
N ALA A 53 -12.26 4.95 -13.42
CA ALA A 53 -12.60 3.53 -13.42
C ALA A 53 -11.46 2.63 -13.94
N LEU A 54 -10.41 3.22 -14.53
CA LEU A 54 -9.32 2.50 -15.20
C LEU A 54 -7.97 2.90 -14.62
N TYR A 55 -7.22 1.93 -14.12
CA TYR A 55 -5.89 2.15 -13.54
C TYR A 55 -4.80 1.56 -14.41
N ASN A 56 -3.74 2.33 -14.65
CA ASN A 56 -2.50 1.83 -15.22
C ASN A 56 -1.62 1.20 -14.11
N PRO A 57 -0.57 0.43 -14.46
CA PRO A 57 0.33 -0.17 -13.47
C PRO A 57 0.98 0.87 -12.54
N ASP A 58 1.39 2.03 -13.07
CA ASP A 58 2.05 3.08 -12.31
C ASP A 58 1.14 3.72 -11.24
N GLN A 59 -0.16 3.86 -11.54
CA GLN A 59 -1.18 4.35 -10.61
C GLN A 59 -1.45 3.35 -9.49
N LEU A 60 -1.49 2.05 -9.81
CA LEU A 60 -1.64 1.02 -8.78
C LEU A 60 -0.39 0.93 -7.89
N LEU A 61 0.78 1.11 -8.49
CA LEU A 61 2.06 1.19 -7.80
C LEU A 61 2.07 2.34 -6.80
N ASP A 62 1.72 3.55 -7.23
CA ASP A 62 1.68 4.73 -6.35
C ASP A 62 0.70 4.53 -5.18
N ARG A 63 -0.44 3.90 -5.43
CA ARG A 63 -1.40 3.55 -4.37
C ARG A 63 -0.88 2.54 -3.37
N MET A 64 -0.18 1.50 -3.84
CA MET A 64 0.50 0.55 -2.96
C MET A 64 1.60 1.24 -2.14
N CYS A 65 2.38 2.13 -2.76
CA CYS A 65 3.43 2.89 -2.09
C CYS A 65 2.86 3.78 -0.97
N MET A 66 1.78 4.51 -1.25
CA MET A 66 1.08 5.34 -0.27
C MET A 66 0.59 4.51 0.93
N ALA A 67 -0.02 3.34 0.68
CA ALA A 67 -0.48 2.45 1.74
C ALA A 67 0.68 1.89 2.59
N LEU A 68 1.83 1.59 2.00
CA LEU A 68 3.01 1.14 2.75
C LEU A 68 3.76 2.28 3.49
N GLY A 69 3.42 3.54 3.19
CA GLY A 69 4.10 4.72 3.73
C GLY A 69 4.08 4.82 5.26
N GLY A 70 2.97 4.46 5.90
CA GLY A 70 2.85 4.49 7.36
C GLY A 70 3.79 3.51 8.05
N ARG A 71 3.81 2.25 7.60
CA ARG A 71 4.74 1.22 8.10
C ARG A 71 6.21 1.59 7.85
N ALA A 72 6.52 2.18 6.69
CA ALA A 72 7.87 2.65 6.38
C ALA A 72 8.31 3.77 7.33
N ALA A 73 7.43 4.72 7.66
CA ALA A 73 7.73 5.77 8.62
C ALA A 73 8.03 5.19 10.01
N GLU A 74 7.24 4.23 10.50
CA GLU A 74 7.52 3.56 11.78
C GLU A 74 8.91 2.92 11.79
N GLN A 75 9.26 2.20 10.72
CA GLN A 75 10.56 1.56 10.60
C GLN A 75 11.72 2.58 10.56
N ILE A 76 11.57 3.70 9.86
CA ILE A 76 12.62 4.73 9.73
C ILE A 76 12.82 5.47 11.06
N PHE A 77 11.76 5.91 11.71
CA PHE A 77 11.85 6.79 12.88
C PHE A 77 11.99 6.05 14.22
N TYR A 78 11.41 4.85 14.33
CA TYR A 78 11.38 4.09 15.59
C TYR A 78 12.14 2.77 15.53
N ASN A 79 12.61 2.36 14.34
CA ASN A 79 13.24 1.05 14.10
C ASN A 79 12.42 -0.12 14.68
N LYS A 80 11.10 0.04 14.69
CA LYS A 80 10.11 -0.87 15.23
C LYS A 80 8.86 -0.77 14.38
N ILE A 81 8.24 -1.92 14.11
CA ILE A 81 6.96 -2.01 13.40
C ILE A 81 5.83 -2.27 14.40
N SER A 82 4.67 -1.68 14.15
CA SER A 82 3.46 -1.87 14.93
C SER A 82 2.43 -2.76 14.19
N THR A 83 1.40 -3.20 14.92
CA THR A 83 0.24 -3.88 14.33
C THR A 83 -0.73 -2.91 13.64
N GLY A 84 -0.51 -1.60 13.73
CA GLY A 84 -1.36 -0.57 13.12
C GLY A 84 -1.41 -0.64 11.59
N ALA A 85 -0.36 -1.15 10.96
CA ALA A 85 -0.26 -1.30 9.50
C ALA A 85 -1.01 -2.54 8.94
N SER A 86 -1.75 -3.30 9.76
CA SER A 86 -2.38 -4.55 9.34
C SER A 86 -3.39 -4.34 8.20
N ASP A 87 -4.21 -3.30 8.28
CA ASP A 87 -5.19 -2.99 7.23
C ASP A 87 -4.52 -2.52 5.94
N ASP A 88 -3.41 -1.78 6.04
CA ASP A 88 -2.66 -1.33 4.87
C ASP A 88 -2.00 -2.50 4.16
N LEU A 89 -1.37 -3.42 4.91
CA LEU A 89 -0.80 -4.65 4.34
C LEU A 89 -1.87 -5.48 3.66
N LYS A 90 -3.06 -5.60 4.25
CA LYS A 90 -4.18 -6.32 3.63
C LYS A 90 -4.57 -5.69 2.30
N ARG A 91 -4.72 -4.36 2.23
CA ARG A 91 -5.05 -3.65 0.98
C ARG A 91 -3.96 -3.82 -0.07
N VAL A 92 -2.70 -3.67 0.32
CA VAL A 92 -1.53 -3.82 -0.56
C VAL A 92 -1.48 -5.23 -1.15
N SER A 93 -1.65 -6.26 -0.31
CA SER A 93 -1.69 -7.65 -0.77
C SER A 93 -2.84 -7.87 -1.75
N GLN A 94 -4.05 -7.38 -1.47
CA GLN A 94 -5.18 -7.49 -2.39
C GLN A 94 -4.90 -6.83 -3.74
N MET A 95 -4.32 -5.62 -3.74
CA MET A 95 -3.92 -4.93 -4.96
C MET A 95 -2.83 -5.67 -5.73
N ALA A 96 -1.85 -6.26 -5.04
CA ALA A 96 -0.79 -7.05 -5.66
C ALA A 96 -1.34 -8.32 -6.32
N TYR A 97 -2.18 -9.07 -5.60
CA TYR A 97 -2.85 -10.26 -6.15
C TYR A 97 -3.73 -9.89 -7.36
N ALA A 98 -4.47 -8.78 -7.31
CA ALA A 98 -5.26 -8.32 -8.44
C ALA A 98 -4.40 -7.99 -9.67
N GLN A 99 -3.25 -7.33 -9.48
CA GLN A 99 -2.33 -7.02 -10.57
C GLN A 99 -1.76 -8.27 -11.24
N VAL A 100 -1.38 -9.26 -10.45
CA VAL A 100 -0.75 -10.49 -10.96
C VAL A 100 -1.78 -11.44 -11.55
N SER A 101 -2.92 -11.65 -10.88
CA SER A 101 -3.89 -12.71 -11.23
C SER A 101 -5.11 -12.24 -12.02
N ILE A 102 -5.46 -10.96 -11.98
CA ILE A 102 -6.68 -10.43 -12.63
C ILE A 102 -6.32 -9.51 -13.79
N TYR A 103 -5.38 -8.57 -13.57
CA TYR A 103 -5.02 -7.56 -14.58
C TYR A 103 -3.93 -8.00 -15.55
N GLY A 104 -3.24 -9.12 -15.27
CA GLY A 104 -2.22 -9.69 -16.16
C GLY A 104 -0.96 -8.83 -16.28
N PHE A 105 -0.58 -8.12 -15.21
CA PHE A 105 0.60 -7.24 -15.21
C PHE A 105 1.91 -7.99 -14.94
N SER A 106 1.86 -9.24 -14.48
CA SER A 106 3.06 -10.07 -14.36
C SER A 106 3.46 -10.66 -15.72
N LYS A 107 4.74 -10.47 -16.09
CA LYS A 107 5.32 -11.07 -17.30
C LYS A 107 5.42 -12.59 -17.24
N ARG A 108 5.57 -13.17 -16.04
CA ARG A 108 5.69 -14.63 -15.85
C ARG A 108 4.35 -15.34 -15.92
N VAL A 109 3.31 -14.71 -15.38
CA VAL A 109 1.94 -15.24 -15.45
C VAL A 109 1.34 -15.00 -16.84
N GLY A 110 1.65 -13.85 -17.45
CA GLY A 110 1.16 -13.45 -18.76
C GLY A 110 -0.15 -12.64 -18.69
N GLN A 111 -0.66 -12.27 -19.87
CA GLN A 111 -1.87 -11.45 -20.03
C GLN A 111 -3.13 -12.31 -19.93
N VAL A 112 -3.34 -12.92 -18.76
CA VAL A 112 -4.48 -13.79 -18.46
C VAL A 112 -5.18 -13.31 -17.19
N SER A 113 -6.50 -13.51 -17.12
CA SER A 113 -7.30 -13.18 -15.95
C SER A 113 -7.88 -14.45 -15.33
N PHE A 114 -7.67 -14.59 -14.03
CA PHE A 114 -8.17 -15.67 -13.19
C PHE A 114 -9.28 -15.22 -12.25
N GLN A 115 -10.00 -14.15 -12.63
CA GLN A 115 -11.08 -13.60 -11.82
C GLN A 115 -12.16 -14.66 -11.57
N GLN A 116 -12.44 -14.94 -10.29
CA GLN A 116 -13.54 -15.81 -9.89
C GLN A 116 -14.80 -14.97 -9.67
N GLU A 117 -15.93 -15.46 -10.16
CA GLU A 117 -17.23 -14.83 -9.91
C GLU A 117 -17.63 -14.99 -8.44
N GLU A 118 -17.99 -13.86 -7.81
CA GLU A 118 -18.53 -13.84 -6.45
C GLU A 118 -19.81 -14.67 -6.38
N GLY A 119 -19.79 -15.77 -5.63
CA GLY A 119 -20.93 -16.68 -5.46
C GLY A 119 -20.80 -18.04 -6.15
N SER A 120 -19.74 -18.28 -6.92
CA SER A 120 -19.41 -19.63 -7.36
C SER A 120 -18.88 -20.45 -6.17
N ASN A 121 -19.37 -21.68 -5.97
CA ASN A 121 -18.91 -22.57 -4.90
C ASN A 121 -17.40 -22.86 -5.03
N GLN A 122 -16.60 -22.14 -4.26
CA GLN A 122 -15.14 -22.12 -4.29
C GLN A 122 -14.54 -23.32 -3.56
N PHE A 123 -14.01 -24.28 -4.31
CA PHE A 123 -12.94 -25.16 -3.81
C PHE A 123 -11.79 -25.36 -4.80
N GLN A 124 -11.90 -24.85 -6.04
CA GLN A 124 -10.85 -25.02 -7.04
C GLN A 124 -10.43 -23.68 -7.62
N LYS A 125 -9.13 -23.39 -7.52
CA LYS A 125 -8.49 -22.27 -8.20
C LYS A 125 -8.59 -22.53 -9.72
N PRO A 126 -8.87 -21.53 -10.57
CA PRO A 126 -9.01 -21.70 -12.02
C PRO A 126 -7.65 -21.86 -12.75
N TYR A 127 -6.61 -22.24 -12.03
CA TYR A 127 -5.24 -22.37 -12.51
C TYR A 127 -4.53 -23.54 -11.81
N SER A 128 -3.47 -24.05 -12.44
CA SER A 128 -2.69 -25.17 -11.90
C SER A 128 -1.90 -24.77 -10.65
N GLU A 129 -1.46 -25.75 -9.86
CA GLU A 129 -0.55 -25.52 -8.73
C GLU A 129 0.74 -24.82 -9.16
N GLN A 130 1.26 -25.12 -10.36
CA GLN A 130 2.44 -24.45 -10.90
C GLN A 130 2.20 -22.95 -11.11
N THR A 131 1.03 -22.57 -11.64
CA THR A 131 0.66 -21.15 -11.78
C THR A 131 0.44 -20.51 -10.40
N ALA A 132 -0.13 -21.24 -9.45
CA ALA A 132 -0.30 -20.76 -8.08
C ALA A 132 1.04 -20.39 -7.44
N GLU A 133 2.03 -21.28 -7.57
CA GLU A 133 3.38 -21.07 -7.07
C GLU A 133 4.06 -19.85 -7.72
N ILE A 134 3.87 -19.66 -9.03
CA ILE A 134 4.39 -18.46 -9.72
C ILE A 134 3.74 -17.20 -9.18
N ILE A 135 2.41 -17.18 -8.98
CA ILE A 135 1.70 -16.01 -8.42
C ILE A 135 2.21 -15.70 -7.01
N ASP A 136 2.36 -16.73 -6.16
CA ASP A 136 2.81 -16.58 -4.79
C ASP A 136 4.27 -16.13 -4.67
N GLN A 137 5.10 -16.36 -5.69
CA GLN A 137 6.45 -15.80 -5.79
C GLN A 137 6.43 -14.34 -6.29
N GLU A 138 5.59 -14.04 -7.29
CA GLU A 138 5.53 -12.71 -7.90
C GLU A 138 4.96 -11.64 -6.96
N VAL A 139 3.98 -11.98 -6.12
CA VAL A 139 3.32 -11.00 -5.25
C VAL A 139 4.27 -10.38 -4.22
N PRO A 140 5.07 -11.15 -3.45
CA PRO A 140 6.10 -10.59 -2.57
C PRO A 140 7.14 -9.77 -3.31
N ASP A 141 7.63 -10.27 -4.47
CA ASP A 141 8.62 -9.57 -5.28
C ASP A 141 8.09 -8.21 -5.77
N LEU A 142 6.82 -8.17 -6.17
CA LEU A 142 6.12 -6.95 -6.54
C LEU A 142 6.07 -5.95 -5.39
N ILE A 143 5.68 -6.39 -4.19
CA ILE A 143 5.61 -5.54 -2.99
C ILE A 143 7.01 -5.03 -2.58
N ILE A 144 8.04 -5.87 -2.65
CA ILE A 144 9.42 -5.49 -2.32
C ILE A 144 9.95 -4.47 -3.35
N TYR A 145 9.80 -4.75 -4.64
CA TYR A 145 10.23 -3.85 -5.70
C TYR A 145 9.53 -2.48 -5.57
N PHE A 146 8.25 -2.46 -5.22
CA PHE A 146 7.48 -1.24 -5.00
C PHE A 146 7.70 -0.57 -3.64
N SER A 147 8.51 -1.15 -2.74
CA SER A 147 8.93 -0.46 -1.52
C SER A 147 10.11 0.50 -1.73
N VAL A 148 10.80 0.41 -2.88
CA VAL A 148 11.95 1.27 -3.23
C VAL A 148 11.58 2.75 -3.42
N PRO A 149 10.50 3.13 -4.13
CA PRO A 149 10.08 4.52 -4.29
C PRO A 149 9.76 5.20 -2.95
N ILE A 150 9.25 4.46 -1.97
CA ILE A 150 8.93 4.96 -0.63
C ILE A 150 10.20 5.52 0.03
N PHE A 151 11.31 4.77 -0.03
CA PHE A 151 12.59 5.20 0.52
C PHE A 151 13.10 6.49 -0.14
N PHE A 152 12.96 6.60 -1.47
CA PHE A 152 13.31 7.82 -2.20
C PHE A 152 12.42 9.01 -1.83
N SER A 153 11.12 8.80 -1.63
CA SER A 153 10.19 9.86 -1.18
C SER A 153 10.57 10.40 0.20
N PHE A 154 10.92 9.52 1.15
CA PHE A 154 11.44 9.97 2.46
C PHE A 154 12.78 10.70 2.32
N LEU A 155 13.72 10.19 1.52
CA LEU A 155 15.00 10.87 1.26
C LEU A 155 14.81 12.28 0.67
N ARG A 156 13.85 12.48 -0.22
CA ARG A 156 13.54 13.81 -0.78
C ARG A 156 13.05 14.79 0.28
N VAL A 157 12.26 14.33 1.25
CA VAL A 157 11.85 15.16 2.40
C VAL A 157 13.05 15.56 3.24
N PHE A 158 13.90 14.61 3.63
CA PHE A 158 15.08 14.90 4.45
C PHE A 158 16.09 15.78 3.72
N SER A 159 16.32 15.55 2.42
CA SER A 159 17.20 16.39 1.61
C SER A 159 16.66 17.81 1.42
N SER A 160 15.34 18.00 1.42
CA SER A 160 14.71 19.33 1.31
C SER A 160 14.69 20.05 2.67
N ALA A 161 14.55 19.30 3.77
CA ALA A 161 14.62 19.83 5.13
C ALA A 161 16.04 20.27 5.55
N CYS A 162 17.09 19.64 5.01
CA CYS A 162 18.49 20.05 5.23
C CYS A 162 18.95 21.26 4.38
N ARG A 163 18.06 21.91 3.60
CA ARG A 163 18.37 23.15 2.87
C ARG A 163 17.93 24.42 3.62
N ILE A 164 18.01 24.40 4.95
CA ILE A 164 17.80 25.58 5.81
C ILE A 164 19.12 25.93 6.48
#